data_AF-A0A6B1GLH5-F1
#
_entry.id   AF-A0A6B1GLH5-F1
#
_cell.length_a   1.000
_cell.length_b   1.000
_cell.length_c   1.000
_cell.angle_alpha   90.00
_cell.angle_beta   90.00
_cell.angle_gamma   90.00
#
_symmetry.space_group_name_H-M   'P 1'
#
loop_
_entity.id
_entity.type
_entity.pdbx_description
1 polymer ?
#
loop_
_entity_poly.entity_id
_entity_poly.type
_entity_poly.pdbx_seq_one_letter_code
_entity_poly.pdbx_strand_id
1 'polypeptide(L)'
;MEFPGGWTDEHGATHSTDLWAWGEWEPESTLLREFDQAGDRRRPARLWSPCYEPPDDHLELHNTDPFIFGGRFLYSNCRQPRKARRSGLMHLAHGSIVVFGSPFEREQEWVVDTVLVVAGSRRYHAGSMDEDLADLHLPDAFMDVTGQPIIQNERPDLPLRLYLGATPEAPVDEMFSFFPAVPAAEQRAFPRPPITLPDEFFKVAQSRGPMGHALGGPNLSRETLRGLWQCIVDQVREAGLVLGTCAQLPNGSG
;
A
#
# COMPACT_ATOMS: atom_id res chain seq x y z
N MET A 1 7.50 1.94 -10.53
CA MET A 1 7.36 3.41 -10.51
C MET A 1 8.65 4.02 -9.99
N GLU A 2 9.05 5.18 -10.50
CA GLU A 2 10.13 6.02 -9.97
C GLU A 2 9.55 7.31 -9.41
N PHE A 3 9.91 7.64 -8.16
CA PHE A 3 9.50 8.87 -7.49
C PHE A 3 10.51 9.25 -6.38
N PRO A 4 10.62 10.53 -6.02
CA PRO A 4 11.37 10.92 -4.82
C PRO A 4 10.71 10.36 -3.57
N GLY A 5 11.50 9.92 -2.58
CA GLY A 5 10.94 9.33 -1.37
C GLY A 5 11.93 9.21 -0.22
N GLY A 6 11.42 8.67 0.89
CA GLY A 6 12.19 8.30 2.06
C GLY A 6 12.28 6.78 2.21
N TRP A 7 13.38 6.28 2.74
CA TRP A 7 13.57 4.86 3.03
C TRP A 7 14.45 4.64 4.25
N THR A 8 14.36 3.46 4.86
CA THR A 8 15.22 3.05 5.98
C THR A 8 16.16 1.92 5.59
N ASP A 9 17.44 2.03 5.96
CA ASP A 9 18.43 0.98 5.73
C ASP A 9 18.38 -0.14 6.79
N GLU A 10 19.32 -1.10 6.68
CA GLU A 10 19.44 -2.22 7.63
C GLU A 10 19.80 -1.80 9.05
N HIS A 11 20.40 -0.62 9.23
CA HIS A 11 20.74 -0.04 10.52
C HIS A 11 19.64 0.87 11.08
N GLY A 12 18.53 1.02 10.34
CA GLY A 12 17.41 1.89 10.70
C GLY A 12 17.68 3.37 10.47
N ALA A 13 18.73 3.73 9.73
CA ALA A 13 18.95 5.11 9.33
C ALA A 13 18.00 5.48 8.19
N THR A 14 17.42 6.68 8.28
CA THR A 14 16.53 7.22 7.26
C THR A 14 17.31 7.98 6.21
N HIS A 15 17.00 7.72 4.95
CA HIS A 15 17.61 8.32 3.76
C HIS A 15 16.52 8.89 2.85
N SER A 16 16.88 9.82 1.98
CA SER A 16 15.98 10.35 0.96
C SER A 16 16.66 10.42 -0.41
N THR A 17 15.99 9.89 -1.42
CA THR A 17 16.46 9.78 -2.81
C THR A 17 15.26 9.40 -3.69
N ASP A 18 15.44 9.45 -5.00
CA ASP A 18 14.53 8.78 -5.93
C ASP A 18 14.57 7.26 -5.71
N LEU A 19 13.40 6.66 -5.65
CA LEU A 19 13.17 5.25 -5.37
C LEU A 19 12.46 4.60 -6.55
N TRP A 20 12.84 3.37 -6.87
CA TRP A 20 12.07 2.49 -7.73
C TRP A 20 11.28 1.51 -6.86
N ALA A 21 9.96 1.50 -7.02
CA ALA A 21 9.06 0.62 -6.28
C ALA A 21 8.04 -0.04 -7.22
N TRP A 22 7.55 -1.22 -6.83
CA TRP A 22 6.30 -1.74 -7.36
C TRP A 22 5.13 -1.11 -6.59
N GLY A 23 3.99 -0.93 -7.25
CA GLY A 23 2.81 -0.36 -6.63
C GLY A 23 1.71 -0.10 -7.65
N GLU A 24 0.57 0.32 -7.14
CA GLU A 24 -0.61 0.69 -7.92
C GLU A 24 -0.66 2.21 -8.04
N TRP A 25 -0.98 2.69 -9.24
CA TRP A 25 -1.21 4.09 -9.56
C TRP A 25 -2.12 4.15 -10.77
N GLU A 26 -3.33 4.64 -10.55
CA GLU A 26 -4.39 4.72 -11.57
C GLU A 26 -4.35 5.98 -12.46
N PRO A 27 -3.89 7.14 -11.97
CA PRO A 27 -3.72 8.33 -12.80
C PRO A 27 -2.61 8.20 -13.85
N GLU A 28 -2.34 9.31 -14.55
CA GLU A 28 -1.36 9.40 -15.61
C GLU A 28 0.05 9.00 -15.15
N SER A 29 0.89 8.61 -16.10
CA SER A 29 2.29 8.32 -15.81
C SER A 29 3.16 8.55 -17.03
N THR A 30 4.37 9.04 -16.80
CA THR A 30 5.38 9.21 -17.84
C THR A 30 6.25 7.97 -17.94
N LEU A 31 6.39 7.40 -19.14
CA LEU A 31 7.32 6.29 -19.38
C LEU A 31 8.76 6.81 -19.29
N LEU A 32 9.54 6.29 -18.32
CA LEU A 32 10.95 6.64 -18.17
C LEU A 32 11.86 5.66 -18.89
N ARG A 33 11.53 4.37 -18.85
CA ARG A 33 12.42 3.31 -19.34
C ARG A 33 11.63 2.05 -19.71
N GLU A 34 12.07 1.37 -20.76
CA GLU A 34 11.70 -0.01 -21.04
C GLU A 34 12.87 -0.94 -20.68
N PHE A 35 12.57 -2.11 -20.13
CA PHE A 35 13.55 -3.13 -19.78
C PHE A 35 13.42 -4.33 -20.71
N ASP A 36 14.55 -4.93 -21.07
CA ASP A 36 14.55 -6.26 -21.66
C ASP A 36 14.27 -7.28 -20.55
N GLN A 37 13.09 -7.90 -20.59
CA GLN A 37 12.74 -8.94 -19.63
C GLN A 37 13.43 -10.27 -19.91
N ALA A 38 13.98 -10.48 -21.12
CA ALA A 38 14.57 -11.76 -21.56
C ALA A 38 13.69 -13.01 -21.24
N GLY A 39 12.36 -12.83 -21.17
CA GLY A 39 11.40 -13.88 -20.79
C GLY A 39 11.12 -14.05 -19.29
N ASP A 40 11.83 -13.34 -18.41
CA ASP A 40 11.59 -13.33 -16.97
C ASP A 40 10.41 -12.40 -16.61
N ARG A 41 9.24 -13.00 -16.39
CA ARG A 41 8.00 -12.28 -16.05
C ARG A 41 7.99 -11.73 -14.62
N ARG A 42 8.99 -12.06 -13.78
CA ARG A 42 9.12 -11.47 -12.44
C ARG A 42 9.66 -10.04 -12.50
N ARG A 43 10.44 -9.72 -13.54
CA ARG A 43 11.03 -8.40 -13.73
C ARG A 43 10.04 -7.43 -14.37
N PRO A 44 10.10 -6.13 -14.08
CA PRO A 44 9.25 -5.15 -14.75
C PRO A 44 9.65 -5.04 -16.22
N ALA A 45 8.66 -4.84 -17.09
CA ALA A 45 8.91 -4.49 -18.50
C ALA A 45 9.18 -2.99 -18.67
N ARG A 46 8.66 -2.16 -17.77
CA ARG A 46 8.64 -0.71 -17.90
C ARG A 46 8.81 -0.04 -16.55
N LEU A 47 9.45 1.12 -16.56
CA LEU A 47 9.54 2.05 -15.45
C LEU A 47 8.76 3.31 -15.79
N TRP A 48 7.87 3.67 -14.88
CA TRP A 48 6.96 4.80 -15.01
C TRP A 48 7.22 5.81 -13.89
N SER A 49 7.12 7.10 -14.16
CA SER A 49 7.05 8.14 -13.14
C SER A 49 5.59 8.57 -12.95
N PRO A 50 5.03 8.48 -11.73
CA PRO A 50 3.69 8.99 -11.45
C PRO A 50 3.62 10.50 -11.68
N CYS A 51 2.54 10.93 -12.31
CA CYS A 51 2.14 12.33 -12.41
C CYS A 51 0.61 12.37 -12.35
N TYR A 52 0.00 13.47 -11.94
CA TYR A 52 -1.43 13.63 -12.16
C TYR A 52 -1.80 15.08 -12.35
N GLU A 53 -2.77 15.32 -13.21
CA GLU A 53 -3.55 16.56 -13.19
C GLU A 53 -4.92 16.23 -12.59
N PRO A 54 -5.44 17.03 -11.66
CA PRO A 54 -6.80 16.83 -11.15
C PRO A 54 -7.78 16.81 -12.33
N PRO A 55 -8.53 15.72 -12.52
CA PRO A 55 -9.46 15.63 -13.65
C PRO A 55 -10.68 16.50 -13.40
N ASP A 56 -11.30 17.00 -14.49
CA ASP A 56 -12.53 17.78 -14.40
C ASP A 56 -13.74 16.96 -13.91
N ASP A 57 -13.70 15.64 -14.12
CA ASP A 57 -14.73 14.66 -13.74
C ASP A 57 -14.06 13.37 -13.25
N HIS A 58 -14.60 12.76 -12.20
CA HIS A 58 -14.06 11.53 -11.61
C HIS A 58 -15.00 10.33 -11.79
N LEU A 59 -16.08 10.48 -12.56
CA LEU A 59 -16.96 9.39 -12.93
C LEU A 59 -16.20 8.31 -13.73
N GLU A 60 -16.45 7.06 -13.39
CA GLU A 60 -15.79 5.86 -13.95
C GLU A 60 -14.27 5.76 -13.70
N LEU A 61 -13.66 6.72 -12.99
CA LEU A 61 -12.26 6.61 -12.58
C LEU A 61 -12.07 5.57 -11.48
N HIS A 62 -10.93 4.90 -11.55
CA HIS A 62 -10.48 3.95 -10.55
C HIS A 62 -9.74 4.68 -9.42
N ASN A 63 -9.83 4.15 -8.21
CA ASN A 63 -9.12 4.70 -7.07
C ASN A 63 -7.71 4.10 -6.94
N THR A 64 -6.73 4.89 -6.49
CA THR A 64 -5.43 4.35 -6.06
C THR A 64 -5.50 3.97 -4.58
N ASP A 65 -5.30 2.69 -4.22
CA ASP A 65 -5.36 2.23 -2.82
C ASP A 65 -4.55 0.92 -2.62
N PRO A 66 -3.48 0.90 -1.79
CA PRO A 66 -3.10 1.90 -0.80
C PRO A 66 -2.43 3.13 -1.43
N PHE A 67 -2.70 4.30 -0.86
CA PHE A 67 -2.03 5.54 -1.24
C PHE A 67 -0.76 5.71 -0.39
N ILE A 68 0.41 5.57 -1.03
CA ILE A 68 1.74 5.60 -0.38
C ILE A 68 2.41 6.98 -0.41
N PHE A 69 1.77 7.96 -1.05
CA PHE A 69 2.33 9.29 -1.25
C PHE A 69 2.02 10.23 -0.08
N GLY A 70 2.92 11.18 0.19
CA GLY A 70 2.82 12.11 1.31
C GLY A 70 3.44 11.57 2.60
N GLY A 71 3.04 12.15 3.74
CA GLY A 71 3.68 11.88 5.04
C GLY A 71 3.31 10.54 5.69
N ARG A 72 2.30 9.82 5.16
CA ARG A 72 1.89 8.52 5.68
C ARG A 72 1.08 7.73 4.65
N PHE A 73 1.04 6.42 4.81
CA PHE A 73 0.21 5.58 3.94
C PHE A 73 -1.25 5.68 4.37
N LEU A 74 -2.14 5.69 3.38
CA LEU A 74 -3.58 5.74 3.56
C LEU A 74 -4.20 4.51 2.87
N TYR A 75 -5.17 3.88 3.54
CA TYR A 75 -5.91 2.75 2.98
C TYR A 75 -7.41 2.91 3.20
N SER A 76 -8.22 2.93 2.14
CA SER A 76 -9.59 3.49 2.23
C SER A 76 -10.73 2.53 1.87
N ASN A 77 -10.70 1.83 0.75
CA ASN A 77 -11.88 1.19 0.18
C ASN A 77 -11.58 -0.13 -0.52
N CYS A 78 -10.34 -0.37 -1.00
CA CYS A 78 -10.02 -1.56 -1.76
C CYS A 78 -10.32 -2.83 -0.96
N ARG A 79 -11.16 -3.72 -1.53
CA ARG A 79 -11.66 -4.96 -0.88
C ARG A 79 -12.42 -4.75 0.44
N GLN A 80 -12.77 -3.52 0.82
CA GLN A 80 -13.78 -3.27 1.84
C GLN A 80 -15.16 -3.63 1.26
N PRO A 81 -16.02 -4.33 2.01
CA PRO A 81 -17.24 -4.89 1.46
C PRO A 81 -18.27 -3.79 1.22
N ARG A 82 -18.91 -3.81 0.04
CA ARG A 82 -20.08 -2.97 -0.26
C ARG A 82 -21.34 -3.32 0.55
N LYS A 83 -21.29 -4.39 1.37
CA LYS A 83 -22.34 -4.82 2.31
C LYS A 83 -21.72 -4.96 3.70
N ALA A 84 -22.14 -4.10 4.62
CA ALA A 84 -21.55 -3.80 5.94
C ALA A 84 -21.27 -4.99 6.91
N ARG A 85 -21.59 -6.24 6.57
CA ARG A 85 -21.70 -7.30 7.58
C ARG A 85 -20.49 -8.25 7.69
N ARG A 86 -19.53 -8.30 6.76
CA ARG A 86 -18.50 -9.37 6.77
C ARG A 86 -17.18 -9.05 6.03
N SER A 87 -16.35 -8.12 6.49
CA SER A 87 -14.92 -8.24 6.19
C SER A 87 -14.05 -7.72 7.32
N GLY A 88 -12.96 -8.47 7.61
CA GLY A 88 -11.99 -8.09 8.64
C GLY A 88 -11.33 -6.76 8.32
N LEU A 89 -11.31 -6.36 7.05
CA LEU A 89 -10.77 -5.07 6.62
C LEU A 89 -11.62 -3.87 7.06
N MET A 90 -12.87 -4.02 7.53
CA MET A 90 -13.63 -2.90 8.12
C MET A 90 -13.35 -2.69 9.62
N HIS A 91 -12.64 -3.63 10.23
CA HIS A 91 -12.49 -3.74 11.68
C HIS A 91 -11.03 -4.03 12.09
N LEU A 92 -10.05 -3.57 11.33
CA LEU A 92 -8.65 -3.71 11.70
C LEU A 92 -8.38 -2.91 12.97
N ALA A 93 -7.79 -3.58 13.95
CA ALA A 93 -7.36 -2.95 15.18
C ALA A 93 -6.06 -2.18 14.95
N HIS A 94 -5.75 -1.25 15.87
CA HIS A 94 -4.41 -0.67 15.98
C HIS A 94 -3.35 -1.79 15.95
N GLY A 95 -2.23 -1.59 15.24
CA GLY A 95 -1.14 -2.54 15.00
C GLY A 95 -1.48 -3.75 14.13
N SER A 96 -2.66 -3.79 13.51
CA SER A 96 -2.93 -4.79 12.47
C SER A 96 -1.99 -4.57 11.27
N ILE A 97 -1.57 -5.65 10.64
CA ILE A 97 -0.72 -5.64 9.45
C ILE A 97 -1.57 -6.04 8.25
N VAL A 98 -1.55 -5.23 7.19
CA VAL A 98 -2.14 -5.55 5.89
C VAL A 98 -1.02 -5.67 4.88
N VAL A 99 -0.94 -6.83 4.22
CA VAL A 99 0.05 -7.10 3.18
C VAL A 99 -0.65 -7.01 1.83
N PHE A 100 -0.34 -5.96 1.08
CA PHE A 100 -0.77 -5.77 -0.29
C PHE A 100 0.21 -6.48 -1.23
N GLY A 101 -0.35 -7.13 -2.24
CA GLY A 101 0.41 -7.97 -3.13
C GLY A 101 -0.50 -8.92 -3.89
N SER A 102 0.11 -9.92 -4.51
CA SER A 102 -0.63 -10.88 -5.32
C SER A 102 0.07 -12.24 -5.35
N PRO A 103 -0.66 -13.32 -5.64
CA PRO A 103 -0.02 -14.59 -5.91
C PRO A 103 0.72 -14.52 -7.25
N PHE A 104 1.96 -14.99 -7.27
CA PHE A 104 2.77 -15.13 -8.48
C PHE A 104 2.77 -16.60 -8.93
N GLU A 105 2.75 -16.85 -10.24
CA GLU A 105 2.76 -18.18 -10.87
C GLU A 105 1.84 -19.24 -10.24
N ARG A 106 0.54 -19.20 -10.61
CA ARG A 106 -0.48 -20.20 -10.22
C ARG A 106 -0.46 -20.54 -8.72
N GLU A 107 -0.34 -19.51 -7.88
CA GLU A 107 -0.50 -19.62 -6.41
C GLU A 107 0.62 -20.36 -5.67
N GLN A 108 1.84 -20.45 -6.24
CA GLN A 108 2.99 -21.05 -5.52
C GLN A 108 3.73 -20.05 -4.61
N GLU A 109 3.71 -18.77 -4.97
CA GLU A 109 4.36 -17.70 -4.19
C GLU A 109 3.41 -16.52 -4.01
N TRP A 110 3.58 -15.78 -2.93
CA TRP A 110 2.94 -14.48 -2.76
C TRP A 110 4.01 -13.40 -2.81
N VAL A 111 3.83 -12.42 -3.70
CA VAL A 111 4.75 -11.29 -3.83
C VAL A 111 4.15 -10.05 -3.20
N VAL A 112 4.95 -9.32 -2.42
CA VAL A 112 4.50 -8.12 -1.69
C VAL A 112 4.81 -6.86 -2.48
N ASP A 113 3.82 -5.97 -2.52
CA ASP A 113 3.91 -4.63 -3.11
C ASP A 113 3.96 -3.56 -2.02
N THR A 114 3.18 -3.71 -0.95
CA THR A 114 3.12 -2.74 0.16
C THR A 114 2.71 -3.43 1.45
N VAL A 115 3.26 -2.98 2.57
CA VAL A 115 2.89 -3.40 3.92
C VAL A 115 2.35 -2.19 4.67
N LEU A 116 1.11 -2.26 5.12
CA LEU A 116 0.48 -1.25 5.95
C LEU A 116 0.40 -1.75 7.39
N VAL A 117 0.91 -0.95 8.33
CA VAL A 117 0.72 -1.16 9.77
C VAL A 117 -0.29 -0.12 10.26
N VAL A 118 -1.42 -0.57 10.80
CA VAL A 118 -2.52 0.32 11.17
C VAL A 118 -2.19 1.11 12.45
N ALA A 119 -1.93 2.41 12.33
CA ALA A 119 -1.76 3.33 13.45
C ALA A 119 -3.07 4.01 13.87
N GLY A 120 -4.07 4.03 12.99
CA GLY A 120 -5.35 4.67 13.31
C GLY A 120 -6.39 4.40 12.25
N SER A 121 -7.63 4.82 12.54
CA SER A 121 -8.68 4.82 11.54
C SER A 121 -9.74 5.89 11.78
N ARG A 122 -10.48 6.21 10.72
CA ARG A 122 -11.70 7.02 10.73
C ARG A 122 -12.78 6.34 9.92
N ARG A 123 -14.01 6.37 10.41
CA ARG A 123 -15.17 5.93 9.64
C ARG A 123 -15.67 7.12 8.82
N TYR A 124 -16.16 6.84 7.63
CA TYR A 124 -16.82 7.83 6.79
C TYR A 124 -17.87 7.12 5.93
N HIS A 125 -18.76 7.89 5.32
CA HIS A 125 -19.61 7.41 4.24
C HIS A 125 -19.10 7.93 2.91
N ALA A 126 -19.22 7.13 1.85
CA ALA A 126 -18.68 7.48 0.54
C ALA A 126 -19.12 8.88 0.07
N GLY A 127 -20.39 9.24 0.23
CA GLY A 127 -20.92 10.53 -0.21
C GLY A 127 -20.64 11.73 0.70
N SER A 128 -20.04 11.51 1.87
CA SER A 128 -19.71 12.55 2.85
C SER A 128 -18.25 12.49 3.31
N MET A 129 -17.37 11.91 2.48
CA MET A 129 -15.96 11.72 2.83
C MET A 129 -15.27 13.02 3.23
N ASP A 130 -15.48 14.10 2.48
CA ASP A 130 -14.87 15.42 2.74
C ASP A 130 -15.24 15.95 4.13
N GLU A 131 -16.51 15.81 4.51
CA GLU A 131 -17.02 16.27 5.81
C GLU A 131 -16.56 15.35 6.95
N ASP A 132 -16.68 14.03 6.75
CA ASP A 132 -16.36 13.01 7.75
C ASP A 132 -14.86 12.96 8.08
N LEU A 133 -14.00 13.37 7.14
CA LEU A 133 -12.53 13.31 7.25
C LEU A 133 -11.86 14.69 7.32
N ALA A 134 -12.62 15.77 7.44
CA ALA A 134 -12.10 17.15 7.42
C ALA A 134 -11.00 17.42 8.47
N ASP A 135 -11.03 16.74 9.63
CA ASP A 135 -10.04 16.92 10.70
C ASP A 135 -8.66 16.34 10.35
N LEU A 136 -8.60 15.39 9.40
CA LEU A 136 -7.38 14.68 9.06
C LEU A 136 -6.42 15.44 8.15
N HIS A 137 -6.87 16.56 7.53
CA HIS A 137 -6.07 17.35 6.58
C HIS A 137 -5.38 16.45 5.53
N LEU A 138 -6.18 15.65 4.82
CA LEU A 138 -5.68 14.72 3.81
C LEU A 138 -5.05 15.49 2.63
N PRO A 139 -4.01 14.94 1.97
CA PRO A 139 -3.45 15.57 0.79
C PRO A 139 -4.51 15.73 -0.31
N ASP A 140 -4.51 16.86 -1.01
CA ASP A 140 -5.42 17.10 -2.14
C ASP A 140 -5.31 15.97 -3.18
N ALA A 141 -4.08 15.53 -3.49
CA ALA A 141 -3.84 14.38 -4.37
C ALA A 141 -4.52 13.10 -3.91
N PHE A 142 -4.61 12.82 -2.60
CA PHE A 142 -5.36 11.66 -2.12
C PHE A 142 -6.85 11.84 -2.37
N MET A 143 -7.37 13.04 -2.15
CA MET A 143 -8.76 13.35 -2.43
C MET A 143 -9.06 13.22 -3.92
N ASP A 144 -8.19 13.69 -4.80
CA ASP A 144 -8.38 13.62 -6.25
C ASP A 144 -8.32 12.17 -6.76
N VAL A 145 -7.32 11.38 -6.36
CA VAL A 145 -7.09 10.04 -6.97
C VAL A 145 -7.78 8.90 -6.23
N THR A 146 -8.34 9.16 -5.05
CA THR A 146 -9.02 8.15 -4.22
C THR A 146 -10.38 8.65 -3.75
N GLY A 147 -10.44 9.83 -3.14
CA GLY A 147 -11.65 10.34 -2.51
C GLY A 147 -12.79 10.68 -3.49
N GLN A 148 -12.54 11.51 -4.49
CA GLN A 148 -13.51 11.90 -5.50
C GLN A 148 -14.02 10.71 -6.33
N PRO A 149 -13.17 9.77 -6.78
CA PRO A 149 -13.64 8.52 -7.37
C PRO A 149 -14.61 7.76 -6.45
N ILE A 150 -14.36 7.68 -5.14
CA ILE A 150 -15.28 7.05 -4.18
C ILE A 150 -16.59 7.83 -4.08
N ILE A 151 -16.52 9.15 -3.89
CA ILE A 151 -17.70 10.03 -3.74
C ILE A 151 -18.63 9.90 -4.94
N GLN A 152 -18.06 9.86 -6.15
CA GLN A 152 -18.83 9.90 -7.40
C GLN A 152 -19.30 8.53 -7.90
N ASN A 153 -18.57 7.45 -7.59
CA ASN A 153 -18.85 6.11 -8.15
C ASN A 153 -19.46 5.12 -7.17
N GLU A 154 -19.40 5.37 -5.86
CA GLU A 154 -20.01 4.51 -4.85
C GLU A 154 -21.38 5.03 -4.38
N ARG A 155 -22.13 4.17 -3.68
CA ARG A 155 -23.40 4.59 -3.08
C ARG A 155 -23.11 5.58 -1.94
N PRO A 156 -23.78 6.75 -1.88
CA PRO A 156 -23.47 7.78 -0.87
C PRO A 156 -23.52 7.29 0.57
N ASP A 157 -24.45 6.38 0.90
CA ASP A 157 -24.65 5.80 2.22
C ASP A 157 -23.71 4.62 2.54
N LEU A 158 -22.78 4.28 1.63
CA LEU A 158 -21.88 3.16 1.83
C LEU A 158 -20.89 3.47 2.96
N PRO A 159 -20.92 2.72 4.08
CA PRO A 159 -19.99 2.93 5.16
C PRO A 159 -18.62 2.36 4.78
N LEU A 160 -17.59 3.19 4.91
CA LEU A 160 -16.21 2.86 4.64
C LEU A 160 -15.33 3.25 5.83
N ARG A 161 -14.05 2.87 5.76
CA ARG A 161 -13.08 3.23 6.78
C ARG A 161 -11.73 3.57 6.18
N LEU A 162 -11.24 4.75 6.52
CA LEU A 162 -9.88 5.16 6.23
C LEU A 162 -8.96 4.63 7.33
N TYR A 163 -7.92 3.91 6.95
CA TYR A 163 -6.82 3.50 7.81
C TYR A 163 -5.61 4.36 7.57
N LEU A 164 -4.93 4.68 8.67
CA LEU A 164 -3.74 5.50 8.71
C LEU A 164 -2.55 4.62 9.04
N GLY A 165 -1.54 4.62 8.17
CA GLY A 165 -0.30 3.88 8.37
C GLY A 165 0.56 4.45 9.51
N ALA A 166 1.22 3.56 10.24
CA ALA A 166 2.33 3.88 11.13
C ALA A 166 3.56 4.29 10.31
N THR A 167 4.32 5.27 10.81
CA THR A 167 5.55 5.77 10.18
C THR A 167 6.77 5.37 11.02
N PRO A 168 8.00 5.43 10.49
CA PRO A 168 9.21 5.17 11.27
C PRO A 168 9.36 6.08 12.51
N GLU A 169 8.88 7.32 12.43
CA GLU A 169 8.94 8.31 13.52
C GLU A 169 7.84 8.08 14.58
N ALA A 170 6.74 7.45 14.18
CA ALA A 170 5.63 7.08 15.04
C ALA A 170 5.25 5.60 14.83
N PRO A 171 6.14 4.66 15.18
CA PRO A 171 5.92 3.25 14.96
C PRO A 171 4.92 2.70 15.97
N VAL A 172 4.34 1.56 15.61
CA VAL A 172 3.36 0.84 16.43
C VAL A 172 4.01 -0.45 16.90
N ASP A 173 4.46 -0.50 18.16
CA ASP A 173 5.32 -1.57 18.69
C ASP A 173 6.50 -1.89 17.76
N GLU A 174 7.27 -0.86 17.41
CA GLU A 174 8.43 -0.92 16.49
C GLU A 174 8.06 -1.17 15.01
N MET A 175 6.81 -1.52 14.71
CA MET A 175 6.35 -1.76 13.34
C MET A 175 5.93 -0.46 12.64
N PHE A 176 6.24 -0.35 11.36
CA PHE A 176 5.81 0.75 10.50
C PHE A 176 5.41 0.27 9.10
N SER A 177 4.70 1.11 8.36
CA SER A 177 4.28 0.82 7.00
C SER A 177 5.41 1.06 6.01
N PHE A 178 5.56 0.20 5.01
CA PHE A 178 6.60 0.36 3.99
C PHE A 178 6.22 -0.29 2.66
N PHE A 179 6.92 0.07 1.59
CA PHE A 179 6.92 -0.66 0.33
C PHE A 179 8.36 -1.12 0.00
N PRO A 180 8.57 -2.30 -0.60
CA PRO A 180 9.88 -2.72 -1.08
C PRO A 180 10.35 -1.80 -2.22
N ALA A 181 11.59 -1.32 -2.13
CA ALA A 181 12.15 -0.44 -3.14
C ALA A 181 13.64 -0.68 -3.39
N VAL A 182 14.18 -0.04 -4.44
CA VAL A 182 15.62 0.17 -4.62
C VAL A 182 15.88 1.66 -4.85
N PRO A 183 16.98 2.23 -4.34
CA PRO A 183 17.44 3.55 -4.76
C PRO A 183 17.63 3.63 -6.29
N ALA A 184 17.05 4.64 -6.93
CA ALA A 184 17.07 4.81 -8.39
C ALA A 184 18.50 4.89 -8.96
N ALA A 185 19.45 5.39 -8.16
CA ALA A 185 20.87 5.45 -8.52
C ALA A 185 21.49 4.08 -8.84
N GLU A 186 20.95 2.98 -8.28
CA GLU A 186 21.39 1.62 -8.62
C GLU A 186 21.00 1.21 -10.04
N GLN A 187 20.01 1.88 -10.64
CA GLN A 187 19.47 1.62 -11.97
C GLN A 187 19.15 0.14 -12.24
N ARG A 188 18.71 -0.56 -11.21
CA ARG A 188 18.52 -2.01 -11.22
C ARG A 188 17.05 -2.36 -11.18
N ALA A 189 16.54 -2.90 -12.29
CA ALA A 189 15.23 -3.54 -12.29
C ALA A 189 15.22 -4.73 -11.32
N PHE A 190 14.19 -4.84 -10.49
CA PHE A 190 14.07 -5.87 -9.48
C PHE A 190 12.70 -6.55 -9.53
N PRO A 191 12.62 -7.87 -9.27
CA PRO A 191 11.34 -8.54 -9.15
C PRO A 191 10.62 -8.15 -7.86
N ARG A 192 9.30 -8.27 -7.83
CA ARG A 192 8.56 -8.15 -6.57
C ARG A 192 9.05 -9.23 -5.58
N PRO A 193 9.38 -8.89 -4.34
CA PRO A 193 9.93 -9.86 -3.40
C PRO A 193 8.85 -10.87 -3.00
N PRO A 194 9.12 -12.19 -3.13
CA PRO A 194 8.25 -13.21 -2.57
C PRO A 194 8.36 -13.19 -1.04
N ILE A 195 7.27 -13.50 -0.37
CA ILE A 195 7.24 -13.67 1.09
C ILE A 195 6.66 -15.04 1.45
N THR A 196 7.24 -15.63 2.49
CA THR A 196 6.76 -16.83 3.15
C THR A 196 6.50 -16.50 4.61
N LEU A 197 5.28 -16.76 5.04
CA LEU A 197 4.84 -16.61 6.43
C LEU A 197 4.19 -17.94 6.86
N PRO A 198 4.13 -18.23 8.17
CA PRO A 198 3.51 -19.47 8.63
C PRO A 198 2.05 -19.60 8.14
N ASP A 199 1.70 -20.80 7.64
CA ASP A 199 0.39 -21.11 7.02
C ASP A 199 -0.82 -20.85 7.93
N GLU A 200 -0.60 -20.83 9.25
CA GLU A 200 -1.61 -20.48 10.26
C GLU A 200 -2.03 -19.00 10.22
N PHE A 201 -1.15 -18.12 9.70
CA PHE A 201 -1.39 -16.69 9.59
C PHE A 201 -1.59 -16.22 8.15
N PHE A 202 -0.96 -16.90 7.19
CA PHE A 202 -0.90 -16.45 5.80
C PHE A 202 -0.94 -17.64 4.84
N LYS A 203 -1.94 -17.68 3.97
CA LYS A 203 -2.08 -18.76 2.99
C LYS A 203 -1.89 -18.24 1.57
N VAL A 204 -0.83 -18.70 0.92
CA VAL A 204 -0.42 -18.27 -0.43
C VAL A 204 -1.53 -18.49 -1.48
N ALA A 205 -2.29 -19.59 -1.37
CA ALA A 205 -3.38 -19.94 -2.28
C ALA A 205 -4.66 -19.10 -2.11
N GLN A 206 -4.68 -18.08 -1.23
CA GLN A 206 -5.84 -17.23 -1.03
C GLN A 206 -5.93 -16.13 -2.10
N SER A 207 -6.36 -16.51 -3.31
CA SER A 207 -6.69 -15.59 -4.41
C SER A 207 -8.04 -14.86 -4.24
N ARG A 208 -8.81 -15.17 -3.18
CA ARG A 208 -10.22 -14.77 -3.02
C ARG A 208 -10.47 -13.87 -1.80
N GLY A 209 -9.87 -12.69 -1.82
CA GLY A 209 -10.19 -11.59 -0.90
C GLY A 209 -9.60 -11.74 0.51
N PRO A 210 -9.73 -10.68 1.34
CA PRO A 210 -9.06 -10.59 2.62
C PRO A 210 -9.71 -11.51 3.66
N MET A 211 -9.14 -12.70 3.81
CA MET A 211 -9.37 -13.55 4.98
C MET A 211 -8.12 -13.49 5.85
N GLY A 212 -7.94 -12.38 6.57
CA GLY A 212 -6.97 -12.32 7.65
C GLY A 212 -7.27 -13.37 8.73
N HIS A 213 -6.40 -13.49 9.74
CA HIS A 213 -6.69 -14.27 10.95
C HIS A 213 -8.08 -13.86 11.47
N ALA A 214 -9.04 -14.79 11.33
CA ALA A 214 -10.41 -14.50 10.94
C ALA A 214 -11.18 -13.52 11.84
N LEU A 215 -12.17 -12.83 11.26
CA LEU A 215 -13.36 -12.35 11.98
C LEU A 215 -13.94 -13.52 12.81
N GLY A 216 -13.59 -13.59 14.10
CA GLY A 216 -14.01 -14.65 15.03
C GLY A 216 -12.87 -15.53 15.60
N GLY A 217 -11.63 -15.38 15.13
CA GLY A 217 -10.45 -15.96 15.79
C GLY A 217 -9.96 -15.07 16.95
N PRO A 218 -9.16 -15.60 17.89
CA PRO A 218 -8.53 -14.76 18.90
C PRO A 218 -7.64 -13.72 18.23
N ASN A 219 -7.62 -12.49 18.75
CA ASN A 219 -6.64 -11.51 18.28
C ASN A 219 -5.23 -12.06 18.51
N LEU A 220 -4.38 -11.96 17.49
CA LEU A 220 -2.96 -12.28 17.66
C LEU A 220 -2.34 -11.32 18.68
N SER A 221 -1.38 -11.83 19.45
CA SER A 221 -0.64 -10.99 20.38
C SER A 221 0.17 -9.95 19.59
N ARG A 222 0.48 -8.83 20.25
CA ARG A 222 1.34 -7.78 19.68
C ARG A 222 2.73 -8.31 19.34
N GLU A 223 3.25 -9.22 20.17
CA GLU A 223 4.53 -9.89 19.93
C GLU A 223 4.49 -10.77 18.68
N THR A 224 3.42 -11.54 18.46
CA THR A 224 3.24 -12.35 17.25
C THR A 224 3.16 -11.46 16.00
N LEU A 225 2.37 -10.38 16.05
CA LEU A 225 2.28 -9.44 14.93
C LEU A 225 3.63 -8.83 14.60
N ARG A 226 4.37 -8.36 15.60
CA ARG A 226 5.72 -7.83 15.43
C ARG A 226 6.69 -8.86 14.84
N GLY A 227 6.61 -10.11 15.29
CA GLY A 227 7.39 -11.21 14.73
C GLY A 227 7.08 -11.45 13.25
N LEU A 228 5.79 -11.45 12.86
CA LEU A 228 5.39 -11.60 11.47
C LEU A 228 5.85 -10.42 10.60
N TRP A 229 5.70 -9.19 11.11
CA TRP A 229 6.21 -7.99 10.43
C TRP A 229 7.72 -8.06 10.22
N GLN A 230 8.46 -8.46 11.25
CA GLN A 230 9.92 -8.63 11.17
C GLN A 230 10.29 -9.69 10.13
N CYS A 231 9.59 -10.83 10.08
CA CYS A 231 9.82 -11.83 9.03
C CYS A 231 9.62 -11.28 7.61
N ILE A 232 8.68 -10.36 7.39
CA ILE A 232 8.51 -9.70 6.09
C ILE A 232 9.68 -8.76 5.81
N VAL A 233 10.06 -7.93 6.80
CA VAL A 233 11.20 -7.01 6.68
C VAL A 233 12.48 -7.75 6.34
N ASP A 234 12.77 -8.86 7.02
CA ASP A 234 13.97 -9.65 6.81
C ASP A 234 14.01 -10.21 5.38
N GLN A 235 12.89 -10.77 4.90
CA GLN A 235 12.81 -11.30 3.52
C GLN A 235 12.96 -10.22 2.46
N VAL A 236 12.41 -9.01 2.69
CA VAL A 236 12.58 -7.88 1.77
C VAL A 236 14.04 -7.44 1.73
N ARG A 237 14.72 -7.39 2.88
CA ARG A 237 16.15 -7.03 2.96
C ARG A 237 17.06 -8.11 2.36
N GLU A 238 16.77 -9.39 2.62
CA GLU A 238 17.47 -10.53 2.01
C GLU A 238 17.35 -10.53 0.49
N ALA A 239 16.26 -10.00 -0.07
CA ALA A 239 16.10 -9.76 -1.50
C ALA A 239 16.92 -8.57 -2.04
N GLY A 240 17.71 -7.90 -1.19
CA GLY A 240 18.52 -6.74 -1.55
C GLY A 240 17.69 -5.49 -1.85
N LEU A 241 16.57 -5.33 -1.11
CA LEU A 241 15.66 -4.20 -1.24
C LEU A 241 15.65 -3.38 0.06
N VAL A 242 15.37 -2.09 -0.09
CA VAL A 242 15.18 -1.17 1.03
C VAL A 242 13.71 -1.05 1.41
N LEU A 243 13.43 -0.56 2.61
CA LEU A 243 12.07 -0.29 3.07
C LEU A 243 11.73 1.18 2.75
N GLY A 244 11.00 1.42 1.67
CA GLY A 244 10.48 2.75 1.35
C GLY A 244 9.33 3.14 2.29
N THR A 245 9.42 4.30 2.93
CA THR A 245 8.53 4.71 4.04
C THR A 245 7.65 5.90 3.68
N CYS A 246 8.01 6.64 2.64
CA CYS A 246 7.16 7.65 2.03
C CYS A 246 7.55 7.87 0.56
N ALA A 247 6.55 8.19 -0.27
CA ALA A 247 6.76 8.73 -1.60
C ALA A 247 6.34 10.21 -1.61
N GLN A 248 7.12 11.10 -2.23
CA GLN A 248 6.69 12.48 -2.42
C GLN A 248 5.46 12.52 -3.32
N LEU A 249 4.53 13.44 -3.03
CA LEU A 249 3.35 13.65 -3.87
C LEU A 249 3.79 13.86 -5.33
N PRO A 250 3.14 13.20 -6.29
CA PRO A 250 3.41 13.45 -7.70
C PRO A 250 3.16 14.92 -8.01
N ASN A 251 4.06 15.52 -8.79
CA ASN A 251 3.86 16.89 -9.26
C ASN A 251 2.69 16.92 -10.26
N GLY A 252 1.95 18.03 -10.27
CA GLY A 252 1.06 18.36 -11.38
C GLY A 252 1.84 18.31 -12.68
N SER A 253 1.36 17.58 -13.70
CA SER A 253 1.87 17.82 -15.05
C SER A 253 1.51 19.26 -15.42
N GLY A 254 2.51 19.99 -15.92
CA GLY A 254 2.40 21.40 -16.30
C GLY A 254 2.50 21.58 -17.80
#